data_AF-A0A920MPC5-F1
#
_entry.id   AF-A0A920MPC5-F1
#
_cell.length_a   1.000
_cell.length_b   1.000
_cell.length_c   1.000
_cell.angle_alpha   90.00
_cell.angle_beta   90.00
_cell.angle_gamma   90.00
#
_symmetry.space_group_name_H-M   'P 1'
#
loop_
_entity.id
_entity.type
_entity.pdbx_description
1 polymer ?
#
loop_
_entity_poly.entity_id
_entity_poly.type
_entity_poly.pdbx_seq_one_letter_code
_entity_poly.pdbx_strand_id
1 'polypeptide(L)'
;MNRIRSIILAALFCSTTYAVDKTGTMAAKFLSTDIGSRAVGMGGAFTAIANDGSSMYWNPAGIGFNGLRRFYVNHSNWIADIAFDYFSISIPISSNRYLGINITSVTMGEMEVTRYGNEDTGETFSASDHAFGLTYAMNLTDRFSIGFNGKLIQEKIANNYANGIALDLGTLFRTPYGFKLGTSISNFGPKMKMTGDDLLVPVDIDETIYGNNESVTGYLSTDEFDLPLILRVGISDDIMIGKSNRITWAVDSNSPNDNKSYINTGIELGLMNDLLVLRSGVNSLFLDNREREFSYGVGIRSPSFMKQELYINYCFEVLEHLGDTHQISMGISY
;
A
#
# COMPACT_ATOMS: atom_id res chain seq x y z
N MET A 1 32.86 13.47 -22.55
CA MET A 1 31.45 13.21 -22.15
C MET A 1 30.92 11.83 -22.56
N ASN A 2 31.30 11.26 -23.71
CA ASN A 2 30.70 9.99 -24.17
C ASN A 2 31.18 8.73 -23.41
N ARG A 3 32.40 8.71 -22.85
CA ARG A 3 32.93 7.54 -22.10
C ARG A 3 32.29 7.32 -20.73
N ILE A 4 31.84 8.39 -20.06
CA ILE A 4 31.18 8.29 -18.73
C ILE A 4 29.75 7.76 -18.88
N ARG A 5 29.04 8.14 -19.96
CA ARG A 5 27.73 7.55 -20.29
C ARG A 5 27.81 6.05 -20.55
N SER A 6 28.85 5.59 -21.24
CA SER A 6 29.06 4.16 -21.51
C SER A 6 29.38 3.36 -20.25
N ILE A 7 30.10 3.94 -19.28
CA ILE A 7 30.42 3.29 -18.01
C ILE A 7 29.19 3.22 -17.10
N ILE A 8 28.33 4.26 -17.10
CA ILE A 8 27.06 4.24 -16.36
C ILE A 8 26.07 3.24 -16.99
N LEU A 9 25.98 3.16 -18.32
CA LEU A 9 25.17 2.13 -19.00
C LEU A 9 25.69 0.71 -18.77
N ALA A 10 27.02 0.52 -18.69
CA ALA A 10 27.62 -0.79 -18.44
C ALA A 10 27.50 -1.23 -16.97
N ALA A 11 27.54 -0.29 -16.01
CA ALA A 11 27.31 -0.57 -14.60
C ALA A 11 25.84 -0.92 -14.29
N LEU A 12 24.89 -0.46 -15.12
CA LEU A 12 23.47 -0.83 -15.04
C LEU A 12 23.16 -2.24 -15.56
N PHE A 13 24.12 -2.93 -16.20
CA PHE A 13 23.90 -4.23 -16.83
C PHE A 13 24.50 -5.44 -16.09
N CYS A 14 25.12 -5.25 -14.92
CA CYS A 14 25.86 -6.33 -14.27
C CYS A 14 25.58 -6.45 -12.76
N SER A 15 24.39 -6.95 -12.43
CA SER A 15 24.17 -7.71 -11.19
C SER A 15 22.86 -8.49 -11.26
N THR A 16 22.87 -9.65 -11.92
CA THR A 16 21.85 -10.68 -11.69
C THR A 16 22.29 -11.53 -10.49
N THR A 17 22.18 -10.95 -9.29
CA THR A 17 22.19 -11.77 -8.08
C THR A 17 20.88 -12.53 -8.04
N TYR A 18 20.94 -13.85 -8.15
CA TYR A 18 19.80 -14.73 -7.86
C TYR A 18 19.52 -14.65 -6.36
N ALA A 19 18.70 -13.68 -5.96
CA ALA A 19 18.07 -13.70 -4.65
C ALA A 19 17.04 -14.85 -4.65
N VAL A 20 17.00 -15.62 -3.57
CA VAL A 20 15.91 -16.56 -3.34
C VAL A 20 14.67 -15.72 -3.02
N ASP A 21 13.60 -15.93 -3.77
CA ASP A 21 12.33 -15.25 -3.54
C ASP A 21 11.76 -15.72 -2.18
N LYS A 22 11.60 -14.80 -1.24
CA LYS A 22 11.04 -15.06 0.09
C LYS A 22 9.51 -14.93 0.11
N THR A 23 8.88 -15.38 -0.97
CA THR A 23 7.45 -15.14 -1.19
C THR A 23 6.65 -15.93 -0.16
N GLY A 24 5.70 -15.25 0.50
CA GLY A 24 4.84 -15.85 1.51
C GLY A 24 5.44 -15.97 2.91
N THR A 25 6.62 -15.39 3.18
CA THR A 25 7.27 -15.46 4.50
C THR A 25 7.29 -14.11 5.23
N MET A 26 6.28 -13.26 5.01
CA MET A 26 6.18 -11.93 5.63
C MET A 26 4.94 -11.83 6.50
N ALA A 27 5.05 -11.16 7.63
CA ALA A 27 3.90 -10.73 8.44
C ALA A 27 3.24 -9.50 7.82
N ALA A 28 2.04 -9.13 8.27
CA ALA A 28 1.33 -7.90 7.88
C ALA A 28 1.21 -7.72 6.36
N LYS A 29 0.90 -8.80 5.63
CA LYS A 29 0.93 -8.79 4.15
C LYS A 29 -0.09 -7.81 3.55
N PHE A 30 -1.16 -7.49 4.28
CA PHE A 30 -2.13 -6.47 3.91
C PHE A 30 -1.50 -5.10 3.61
N LEU A 31 -0.34 -4.78 4.18
CA LEU A 31 0.40 -3.55 3.88
C LEU A 31 0.93 -3.48 2.45
N SER A 32 0.94 -4.60 1.70
CA SER A 32 1.31 -4.67 0.28
C SER A 32 0.12 -4.60 -0.68
N THR A 33 -1.10 -4.52 -0.16
CA THR A 33 -2.30 -4.42 -0.98
C THR A 33 -2.56 -2.97 -1.34
N ASP A 34 -2.68 -2.72 -2.65
CA ASP A 34 -2.75 -1.35 -3.18
C ASP A 34 -4.06 -0.67 -2.77
N ILE A 35 -3.95 0.57 -2.28
CA ILE A 35 -5.10 1.38 -1.86
C ILE A 35 -5.34 2.58 -2.77
N GLY A 36 -6.60 2.93 -2.92
CA GLY A 36 -7.06 4.13 -3.59
C GLY A 36 -7.33 3.92 -5.06
N SER A 37 -8.60 4.13 -5.45
CA SER A 37 -9.05 3.87 -6.82
C SER A 37 -8.27 4.62 -7.91
N ARG A 38 -7.73 5.79 -7.59
CA ARG A 38 -6.86 6.54 -8.52
C ARG A 38 -5.51 5.86 -8.72
N ALA A 39 -4.87 5.40 -7.64
CA ALA A 39 -3.58 4.75 -7.69
C ALA A 39 -3.69 3.35 -8.31
N VAL A 40 -4.70 2.58 -7.91
CA VAL A 40 -5.00 1.26 -8.49
C VAL A 40 -5.36 1.38 -9.96
N GLY A 41 -6.21 2.34 -10.36
CA GLY A 41 -6.52 2.59 -11.78
C GLY A 41 -5.30 3.03 -12.64
N MET A 42 -4.20 3.43 -12.01
CA MET A 42 -2.90 3.72 -12.63
C MET A 42 -1.95 2.51 -12.59
N GLY A 43 -2.45 1.30 -12.32
CA GLY A 43 -1.64 0.08 -12.21
C GLY A 43 -0.69 0.09 -11.02
N GLY A 44 -0.96 0.91 -9.99
CA GLY A 44 -0.07 1.13 -8.87
C GLY A 44 1.18 1.96 -9.20
N ALA A 45 1.24 2.63 -10.35
CA ALA A 45 2.29 3.60 -10.69
C ALA A 45 1.93 4.97 -10.11
N PHE A 46 2.19 5.16 -8.81
CA PHE A 46 1.67 6.30 -8.05
C PHE A 46 2.72 7.05 -7.23
N THR A 47 3.93 6.52 -7.07
CA THR A 47 4.98 7.05 -6.18
C THR A 47 5.37 8.50 -6.51
N ALA A 48 5.45 8.85 -7.79
CA ALA A 48 5.81 10.19 -8.26
C ALA A 48 4.62 11.16 -8.44
N ILE A 49 3.39 10.62 -8.44
CA ILE A 49 2.15 11.41 -8.62
C ILE A 49 1.27 11.45 -7.36
N ALA A 50 1.71 10.82 -6.26
CA ALA A 50 1.05 10.77 -4.98
C ALA A 50 0.80 12.18 -4.42
N ASN A 51 -0.41 12.69 -4.62
CA ASN A 51 -0.79 14.07 -4.24
C ASN A 51 -2.25 14.20 -3.76
N ASP A 52 -2.91 13.07 -3.50
CA ASP A 52 -4.24 12.97 -2.90
C ASP A 52 -4.17 12.36 -1.48
N GLY A 53 -5.30 12.07 -0.86
CA GLY A 53 -5.31 11.55 0.53
C GLY A 53 -4.70 10.16 0.68
N SER A 54 -4.59 9.39 -0.40
CA SER A 54 -3.90 8.10 -0.43
C SER A 54 -2.37 8.24 -0.38
N SER A 55 -1.83 9.45 -0.58
CA SER A 55 -0.39 9.69 -0.66
C SER A 55 0.40 9.21 0.55
N MET A 56 -0.16 9.25 1.77
CA MET A 56 0.55 8.78 2.96
C MET A 56 0.88 7.27 2.93
N TYR A 57 0.11 6.47 2.19
CA TYR A 57 0.41 5.06 1.93
C TYR A 57 1.51 4.89 0.87
N TRP A 58 1.41 5.62 -0.25
CA TRP A 58 2.27 5.44 -1.42
C TRP A 58 3.61 6.17 -1.33
N ASN A 59 3.60 7.42 -0.88
CA ASN A 59 4.77 8.27 -0.70
C ASN A 59 4.41 9.43 0.25
N PRO A 60 4.83 9.38 1.53
CA PRO A 60 4.43 10.38 2.54
C PRO A 60 4.88 11.81 2.21
N ALA A 61 5.83 12.01 1.29
CA ALA A 61 6.19 13.35 0.81
C ALA A 61 5.05 14.05 0.03
N GLY A 62 4.06 13.27 -0.43
CA GLY A 62 2.95 13.71 -1.29
C GLY A 62 2.00 14.70 -0.64
N ILE A 63 1.79 14.60 0.68
CA ILE A 63 0.96 15.56 1.43
C ILE A 63 1.59 16.95 1.47
N GLY A 64 2.92 17.05 1.23
CA GLY A 64 3.65 18.31 1.21
C GLY A 64 3.22 19.26 0.08
N PHE A 65 2.59 18.74 -0.97
CA PHE A 65 2.18 19.55 -2.11
C PHE A 65 0.74 20.09 -1.99
N ASN A 66 0.57 21.32 -2.47
CA ASN A 66 -0.68 22.07 -2.67
C ASN A 66 -1.25 22.82 -1.45
N GLY A 67 -0.70 22.71 -0.24
CA GLY A 67 -1.15 23.55 0.87
C GLY A 67 -2.58 23.28 1.36
N LEU A 68 -3.22 22.21 0.90
CA LEU A 68 -4.63 21.91 1.15
C LEU A 68 -4.80 20.99 2.35
N ARG A 69 -5.88 21.23 3.10
CA ARG A 69 -6.46 20.24 4.00
C ARG A 69 -7.12 19.18 3.15
N ARG A 70 -6.92 17.91 3.50
CA ARG A 70 -7.48 16.78 2.76
C ARG A 70 -8.17 15.84 3.70
N PHE A 71 -9.34 15.38 3.28
CA PHE A 71 -10.05 14.25 3.83
C PHE A 71 -10.21 13.23 2.71
N TYR A 72 -10.00 11.96 3.00
CA TYR A 72 -10.12 10.90 2.01
C TYR A 72 -10.49 9.57 2.62
N VAL A 73 -11.37 8.86 1.92
CA VAL A 73 -11.82 7.51 2.24
C VAL A 73 -11.75 6.65 0.99
N ASN A 74 -11.42 5.38 1.18
CA ASN A 74 -11.43 4.36 0.15
C ASN A 74 -12.01 3.08 0.74
N HIS A 75 -12.90 2.45 -0.01
CA HIS A 75 -13.43 1.13 0.29
C HIS A 75 -13.18 0.24 -0.92
N SER A 76 -12.66 -0.96 -0.67
CA SER A 76 -12.44 -1.99 -1.66
C SER A 76 -13.11 -3.26 -1.18
N ASN A 77 -13.99 -3.82 -2.02
CA ASN A 77 -14.39 -5.21 -1.86
C ASN A 77 -13.32 -6.05 -2.55
N TRP A 78 -12.45 -6.65 -1.74
CA TRP A 78 -11.33 -7.43 -2.23
C TRP A 78 -11.75 -8.90 -2.40
N ILE A 79 -10.79 -9.76 -2.72
CA ILE A 79 -11.03 -11.19 -2.93
C ILE A 79 -11.69 -11.83 -1.69
N ALA A 80 -12.55 -12.83 -1.89
CA ALA A 80 -13.21 -13.58 -0.83
C ALA A 80 -13.96 -12.69 0.20
N ASP A 81 -14.65 -11.66 -0.27
CA ASP A 81 -15.45 -10.73 0.54
C ASP A 81 -14.65 -10.01 1.66
N ILE A 82 -13.34 -9.89 1.47
CA ILE A 82 -12.47 -9.14 2.37
C ILE A 82 -12.71 -7.65 2.16
N ALA A 83 -13.17 -6.97 3.20
CA ALA A 83 -13.31 -5.51 3.18
C ALA A 83 -11.94 -4.88 3.44
N PHE A 84 -11.50 -4.03 2.51
CA PHE A 84 -10.23 -3.29 2.61
C PHE A 84 -10.51 -1.79 2.59
N ASP A 85 -10.39 -1.17 3.76
CA ASP A 85 -10.73 0.22 4.01
C ASP A 85 -9.49 1.07 4.28
N TYR A 86 -9.49 2.28 3.74
CA TYR A 86 -8.46 3.28 4.04
C TYR A 86 -9.10 4.63 4.31
N PHE A 87 -8.63 5.26 5.39
CA PHE A 87 -9.05 6.58 5.83
C PHE A 87 -7.84 7.47 6.01
N SER A 88 -7.97 8.75 5.67
CA SER A 88 -6.91 9.72 5.89
C SER A 88 -7.39 11.15 6.04
N ILE A 89 -6.67 11.88 6.88
CA ILE A 89 -6.77 13.34 7.01
C ILE A 89 -5.37 13.92 6.99
N SER A 90 -5.16 15.00 6.24
CA SER A 90 -3.93 15.78 6.28
C SER A 90 -4.21 17.28 6.39
N ILE A 91 -3.41 17.98 7.18
CA ILE A 91 -3.52 19.43 7.40
C ILE A 91 -2.15 20.12 7.25
N PRO A 92 -2.10 21.32 6.65
CA PRO A 92 -0.93 22.18 6.75
C PRO A 92 -0.85 22.75 8.17
N ILE A 93 0.29 22.58 8.83
CA ILE A 93 0.57 23.21 10.14
C ILE A 93 1.38 24.51 9.97
N SER A 94 2.04 24.67 8.83
CA SER A 94 2.74 25.88 8.40
C SER A 94 2.75 25.94 6.88
N SER A 95 3.36 26.97 6.29
CA SER A 95 3.44 27.12 4.82
C SER A 95 4.21 25.98 4.13
N ASN A 96 5.15 25.35 4.85
CA ASN A 96 6.00 24.28 4.31
C ASN A 96 5.99 23.00 5.15
N ARG A 97 5.06 22.84 6.09
CA ARG A 97 4.98 21.69 7.00
C ARG A 97 3.56 21.16 7.10
N TYR A 98 3.43 19.85 7.12
CA TYR A 98 2.17 19.14 7.01
C TYR A 98 2.14 17.97 7.99
N LEU A 99 0.98 17.75 8.59
CA LEU A 99 0.71 16.62 9.46
C LEU A 99 -0.47 15.84 8.89
N GLY A 100 -0.44 14.52 8.98
CA GLY A 100 -1.56 13.69 8.59
C GLY A 100 -1.69 12.46 9.47
N ILE A 101 -2.90 11.93 9.52
CA ILE A 101 -3.23 10.65 10.13
C ILE A 101 -3.83 9.75 9.05
N ASN A 102 -3.50 8.47 9.08
CA ASN A 102 -4.07 7.47 8.19
C ASN A 102 -4.41 6.19 8.95
N ILE A 103 -5.43 5.49 8.47
CA ILE A 103 -5.86 4.21 9.01
C ILE A 103 -6.07 3.29 7.82
N THR A 104 -5.43 2.12 7.85
CA THR A 104 -5.72 1.00 6.96
C THR A 104 -6.38 -0.09 7.78
N SER A 105 -7.50 -0.61 7.30
CA SER A 105 -8.26 -1.65 7.99
C SER A 105 -8.64 -2.74 7.00
N VAL A 106 -8.31 -3.98 7.33
CA VAL A 106 -8.73 -5.17 6.61
C VAL A 106 -9.56 -6.00 7.55
N THR A 107 -10.78 -6.32 7.16
CA THR A 107 -11.68 -7.09 8.00
C THR A 107 -12.31 -8.22 7.21
N MET A 108 -12.33 -9.39 7.81
CA MET A 108 -13.00 -10.58 7.29
C MET A 108 -14.26 -10.82 8.12
N GLY A 109 -15.33 -11.29 7.47
CA GLY A 109 -16.54 -11.71 8.17
C GLY A 109 -16.28 -12.86 9.16
N GLU A 110 -17.30 -13.18 9.96
CA GLU A 110 -17.24 -14.39 10.78
C GLU A 110 -17.19 -15.64 9.89
N MET A 111 -16.31 -16.57 10.26
CA MET A 111 -16.11 -17.85 9.61
C MET A 111 -16.42 -18.98 10.60
N GLU A 112 -17.05 -20.05 10.12
CA GLU A 112 -17.34 -21.23 10.93
C GLU A 112 -16.07 -22.04 11.19
N VAL A 113 -15.92 -22.54 12.42
CA VAL A 113 -14.84 -23.46 12.77
C VAL A 113 -15.23 -24.87 12.33
N THR A 114 -14.40 -25.52 11.53
CA THR A 114 -14.60 -26.92 11.12
C THR A 114 -13.59 -27.85 11.78
N ARG A 115 -14.00 -29.05 12.20
CA ARG A 115 -13.11 -30.09 12.74
C ARG A 115 -13.24 -31.37 11.91
N TYR A 116 -12.18 -32.17 11.85
CA TYR A 116 -12.25 -33.46 11.16
C TYR A 116 -13.36 -34.34 11.77
N GLY A 117 -14.34 -34.72 10.95
CA GLY A 117 -15.51 -35.48 11.39
C GLY A 117 -16.66 -34.66 11.98
N ASN A 118 -16.52 -33.33 12.11
CA ASN A 118 -17.61 -32.42 12.43
C ASN A 118 -17.43 -31.06 11.73
N GLU A 119 -18.16 -30.85 10.64
CA GLU A 119 -18.14 -29.60 9.87
C GLU A 119 -18.97 -28.49 10.54
N ASP A 120 -19.90 -28.84 11.44
CA ASP A 120 -20.75 -27.89 12.15
C ASP A 120 -20.44 -27.91 13.67
N THR A 121 -19.50 -27.08 14.08
CA THR A 121 -19.13 -26.94 15.50
C THR A 121 -20.03 -25.96 16.24
N GLY A 122 -20.78 -25.10 15.53
CA GLY A 122 -21.47 -23.94 16.09
C GLY A 122 -20.55 -22.82 16.59
N GLU A 123 -19.23 -22.94 16.43
CA GLU A 123 -18.23 -21.94 16.82
C GLU A 123 -17.87 -21.06 15.60
N THR A 124 -17.69 -19.76 15.82
CA THR A 124 -17.21 -18.83 14.79
C THR A 124 -15.91 -18.15 15.21
N PHE A 125 -15.11 -17.73 14.23
CA PHE A 125 -13.94 -16.89 14.44
C PHE A 125 -13.89 -15.78 13.39
N SER A 126 -13.12 -14.74 13.66
CA SER A 126 -12.90 -13.62 12.74
C SER A 126 -11.41 -13.31 12.61
N ALA A 127 -11.07 -12.58 11.55
CA ALA A 127 -9.73 -12.06 11.32
C ALA A 127 -9.80 -10.57 10.94
N SER A 128 -8.85 -9.80 11.43
CA SER A 128 -8.79 -8.36 11.18
C SER A 128 -7.36 -7.85 11.31
N ASP A 129 -6.95 -7.00 10.37
CA ASP A 129 -5.66 -6.36 10.37
C ASP A 129 -5.81 -4.84 10.30
N HIS A 130 -5.03 -4.13 11.11
CA HIS A 130 -5.11 -2.69 11.22
C HIS A 130 -3.72 -2.06 11.19
N ALA A 131 -3.60 -0.93 10.49
CA ALA A 131 -2.43 -0.07 10.57
C ALA A 131 -2.87 1.38 10.82
N PHE A 132 -2.39 1.95 11.93
CA PHE A 132 -2.56 3.37 12.25
C PHE A 132 -1.26 4.12 11.92
N GLY A 133 -1.33 5.14 11.07
CA GLY A 133 -0.20 5.94 10.64
C GLY A 133 -0.27 7.40 11.09
N LEU A 134 0.86 7.94 11.53
CA LEU A 134 1.09 9.36 11.75
C LEU A 134 2.16 9.85 10.77
N THR A 135 1.77 10.75 9.87
CA THR A 135 2.63 11.28 8.82
C THR A 135 3.03 12.72 9.10
N TYR A 136 4.30 13.02 8.89
CA TYR A 136 4.83 14.38 8.88
C TYR A 136 5.61 14.61 7.58
N ALA A 137 5.31 15.71 6.88
CA ALA A 137 6.01 16.07 5.66
C ALA A 137 6.40 17.54 5.66
N MET A 138 7.48 17.85 4.95
CA MET A 138 7.94 19.21 4.76
C MET A 138 8.46 19.47 3.35
N ASN A 139 8.23 20.68 2.87
CA ASN A 139 8.85 21.19 1.65
C ASN A 139 10.17 21.86 2.02
N LEU A 140 11.29 21.31 1.56
CA LEU A 140 12.61 21.93 1.75
C LEU A 140 12.84 23.05 0.72
N THR A 141 12.22 22.92 -0.45
CA THR A 141 12.19 23.95 -1.51
C THR A 141 10.83 23.90 -2.20
N ASP A 142 10.56 24.83 -3.12
CA ASP A 142 9.33 24.83 -3.94
C ASP A 142 9.20 23.59 -4.84
N ARG A 143 10.27 22.81 -4.96
CA ARG A 143 10.35 21.66 -5.87
C ARG A 143 10.68 20.36 -5.16
N PHE A 144 11.07 20.38 -3.89
CA PHE A 144 11.52 19.20 -3.16
C PHE A 144 10.80 19.07 -1.83
N SER A 145 10.14 17.93 -1.63
CA SER A 145 9.51 17.56 -0.36
C SER A 145 10.05 16.23 0.16
N ILE A 146 10.03 16.10 1.48
CA ILE A 146 10.34 14.88 2.21
C ILE A 146 9.20 14.58 3.17
N GLY A 147 8.89 13.30 3.36
CA GLY A 147 7.86 12.83 4.27
C GLY A 147 8.29 11.61 5.05
N PHE A 148 7.72 11.48 6.24
CA PHE A 148 7.94 10.39 7.18
C PHE A 148 6.58 9.92 7.68
N ASN A 149 6.35 8.61 7.77
CA ASN A 149 5.12 8.04 8.32
C ASN A 149 5.45 6.94 9.31
N GLY A 150 5.09 7.13 10.58
CA GLY A 150 5.21 6.08 11.60
C GLY A 150 3.91 5.29 11.67
N LYS A 151 4.00 3.95 11.66
CA LYS A 151 2.86 3.03 11.69
C LYS A 151 2.87 2.18 12.96
N LEU A 152 1.71 2.00 13.56
CA LEU A 152 1.40 0.94 14.52
C LEU A 152 0.57 -0.11 13.79
N ILE A 153 1.00 -1.36 13.81
CA ILE A 153 0.43 -2.46 13.02
C ILE A 153 -0.10 -3.51 13.99
N GLN A 154 -1.27 -4.04 13.70
CA GLN A 154 -1.84 -5.17 14.41
C GLN A 154 -2.45 -6.15 13.41
N GLU A 155 -2.14 -7.43 13.57
CA GLU A 155 -2.86 -8.54 12.92
C GLU A 155 -3.58 -9.34 14.01
N LYS A 156 -4.80 -9.78 13.73
CA LYS A 156 -5.58 -10.61 14.63
C LYS A 156 -6.27 -11.71 13.84
N ILE A 157 -6.20 -12.92 14.37
CA ILE A 157 -6.97 -14.08 13.88
C ILE A 157 -7.41 -14.91 15.08
N ALA A 158 -8.71 -15.15 15.21
CA ALA A 158 -9.30 -15.80 16.39
C ALA A 158 -8.83 -15.12 17.71
N ASN A 159 -8.20 -15.86 18.63
CA ASN A 159 -7.67 -15.33 19.90
C ASN A 159 -6.17 -15.03 19.83
N ASN A 160 -5.57 -15.05 18.63
CA ASN A 160 -4.18 -14.70 18.40
C ASN A 160 -4.04 -13.29 17.83
N TYR A 161 -2.93 -12.64 18.18
CA TYR A 161 -2.57 -11.32 17.70
C TYR A 161 -1.06 -11.17 17.51
N ALA A 162 -0.69 -10.28 16.59
CA ALA A 162 0.69 -9.83 16.39
C ALA A 162 0.70 -8.30 16.35
N ASN A 163 1.62 -7.66 17.07
CA ASN A 163 1.79 -6.21 17.03
C ASN A 163 3.14 -5.86 16.39
N GLY A 164 3.16 -4.79 15.62
CA GLY A 164 4.34 -4.30 14.92
C GLY A 164 4.41 -2.78 14.89
N ILE A 165 5.59 -2.28 14.57
CA ILE A 165 5.82 -0.86 14.29
C ILE A 165 6.59 -0.75 12.98
N ALA A 166 6.34 0.31 12.21
CA ALA A 166 7.09 0.56 11.00
C ALA A 166 7.29 2.06 10.74
N LEU A 167 8.27 2.37 9.91
CA LEU A 167 8.55 3.69 9.41
C LEU A 167 8.55 3.67 7.89
N ASP A 168 7.85 4.62 7.29
CA ASP A 168 7.98 4.94 5.87
C ASP A 168 8.72 6.25 5.69
N LEU A 169 9.51 6.32 4.63
CA LEU A 169 10.19 7.52 4.18
C LEU A 169 9.83 7.79 2.72
N GLY A 170 9.70 9.07 2.37
CA GLY A 170 9.31 9.48 1.04
C GLY A 170 10.03 10.75 0.64
N THR A 171 10.35 10.87 -0.65
CA THR A 171 10.77 12.13 -1.26
C THR A 171 10.04 12.33 -2.58
N LEU A 172 9.79 13.59 -2.92
CA LEU A 172 9.22 14.00 -4.20
C LEU A 172 9.97 15.23 -4.71
N PHE A 173 10.38 15.17 -5.97
CA PHE A 173 11.14 16.22 -6.64
C PHE A 173 10.51 16.59 -7.98
N ARG A 174 10.13 17.86 -8.13
CA ARG A 174 9.68 18.45 -9.40
C ARG A 174 10.87 19.01 -10.15
N THR A 175 11.23 18.38 -11.26
CA THR A 175 12.39 18.85 -12.02
C THR A 175 12.10 20.16 -12.74
N PRO A 176 13.13 20.95 -13.09
CA PRO A 176 12.96 22.11 -13.97
C PRO A 176 12.42 21.81 -15.37
N TYR A 177 12.43 20.54 -15.77
CA TYR A 177 12.07 20.10 -17.12
C TYR A 177 10.61 19.61 -17.23
N GLY A 178 9.82 19.68 -16.15
CA GLY A 178 8.40 19.29 -16.13
C GLY A 178 8.14 17.98 -15.37
N PHE A 179 8.96 16.96 -15.61
CA PHE A 179 8.77 15.65 -14.99
C PHE A 179 9.05 15.66 -13.48
N LYS A 180 8.39 14.73 -12.78
CA LYS A 180 8.45 14.50 -11.33
C LYS A 180 9.18 13.19 -11.06
N LEU A 181 10.00 13.20 -10.02
CA LEU A 181 10.66 12.02 -9.47
C LEU A 181 10.13 11.77 -8.06
N GLY A 182 9.85 10.52 -7.73
CA GLY A 182 9.46 10.11 -6.38
C GLY A 182 10.27 8.91 -5.93
N THR A 183 10.63 8.87 -4.65
CA THR A 183 11.19 7.68 -4.02
C THR A 183 10.47 7.44 -2.71
N SER A 184 10.10 6.20 -2.41
CA SER A 184 9.55 5.83 -1.11
C SER A 184 10.11 4.50 -0.64
N ILE A 185 10.37 4.42 0.66
CA ILE A 185 10.65 3.18 1.38
C ILE A 185 9.49 3.00 2.35
N SER A 186 8.77 1.89 2.27
CA SER A 186 7.62 1.63 3.14
C SER A 186 7.84 0.39 3.99
N ASN A 187 7.24 0.39 5.19
CA ASN A 187 7.20 -0.71 6.14
C ASN A 187 8.57 -1.13 6.70
N PHE A 188 9.50 -0.18 6.88
CA PHE A 188 10.78 -0.46 7.54
C PHE A 188 10.58 -0.58 9.06
N GLY A 189 10.79 -1.77 9.62
CA GLY A 189 10.57 -2.02 11.03
C GLY A 189 11.11 -3.38 11.49
N PRO A 190 11.03 -3.67 12.80
CA PRO A 190 11.36 -4.99 13.35
C PRO A 190 10.39 -6.06 12.87
N LYS A 191 10.78 -7.32 13.08
CA LYS A 191 9.93 -8.49 12.82
C LYS A 191 8.70 -8.50 13.72
N MET A 192 7.63 -9.12 13.24
CA MET A 192 6.42 -9.40 14.01
C MET A 192 6.36 -10.87 14.41
N LYS A 193 5.74 -11.15 15.57
CA LYS A 193 5.50 -12.49 16.10
C LYS A 193 4.05 -12.62 16.53
N MET A 194 3.41 -13.70 16.10
CA MET A 194 2.04 -14.03 16.52
C MET A 194 2.06 -14.65 17.92
N THR A 195 1.21 -14.15 18.81
CA THR A 195 1.01 -14.70 20.16
C THR A 195 -0.47 -14.70 20.52
N GLY A 196 -0.88 -15.50 21.51
CA GLY A 196 -2.27 -15.49 21.95
C GLY A 196 -2.64 -16.74 22.71
N ASP A 197 -3.91 -16.81 23.09
CA ASP A 197 -4.43 -17.85 23.97
C ASP A 197 -4.53 -19.20 23.25
N ASP A 198 -4.74 -19.20 21.92
CA ASP A 198 -4.83 -20.44 21.14
C ASP A 198 -3.47 -21.16 21.02
N LEU A 199 -2.36 -20.52 21.42
CA LEU A 199 -1.04 -21.14 21.51
C LEU A 199 -0.79 -21.86 22.84
N LEU A 200 -1.68 -21.68 23.82
CA LEU A 200 -1.62 -22.35 25.11
C LEU A 200 -2.34 -23.70 24.98
N VAL A 201 -1.57 -24.78 25.02
CA VAL A 201 -2.10 -26.14 24.88
C VAL A 201 -1.81 -26.96 26.14
N PRO A 202 -2.73 -27.82 26.59
CA PRO A 202 -2.42 -28.78 27.64
C PRO A 202 -1.41 -29.80 27.10
N VAL A 203 -0.31 -29.99 27.81
CA VAL A 203 0.76 -30.93 27.48
C VAL A 203 1.04 -31.81 28.68
N ASP A 204 1.04 -33.12 28.46
CA ASP A 204 1.69 -34.06 29.35
C ASP A 204 3.17 -34.17 28.95
N ILE A 205 4.07 -33.83 29.88
CA ILE A 205 5.52 -33.80 29.62
C ILE A 205 6.09 -35.22 29.52
N ASP A 206 5.47 -36.19 30.19
CA ASP A 206 5.90 -37.60 30.15
C ASP A 206 4.71 -38.51 30.47
N GLU A 207 4.03 -38.96 29.42
CA GLU A 207 2.86 -39.85 29.50
C GLU A 207 3.15 -41.19 30.22
N THR A 208 4.42 -41.52 30.47
CA THR A 208 4.83 -42.79 31.09
C THR A 208 5.04 -42.70 32.61
N ILE A 209 5.07 -41.49 33.19
CA ILE A 209 5.29 -41.28 34.62
C ILE A 209 3.95 -41.04 35.35
N TYR A 210 3.55 -41.99 36.19
CA TYR A 210 2.38 -41.82 37.05
C TYR A 210 2.58 -40.72 38.11
N GLY A 211 1.62 -39.80 38.21
CA GLY A 211 1.55 -38.77 39.26
C GLY A 211 2.05 -37.38 38.84
N ASN A 212 2.42 -37.19 37.57
CA ASN A 212 2.59 -35.86 36.99
C ASN A 212 1.21 -35.23 36.66
N ASN A 213 1.20 -33.94 36.34
CA ASN A 213 -0.01 -33.26 35.90
C ASN A 213 -0.15 -33.44 34.38
N GLU A 214 -1.18 -34.16 33.95
CA GLU A 214 -1.52 -34.44 32.53
C GLU A 214 -2.00 -33.18 31.75
N SER A 215 -2.08 -32.02 32.41
CA SER A 215 -2.56 -30.75 31.82
C SER A 215 -1.68 -29.56 32.19
N VAL A 216 -0.35 -29.72 32.16
CA VAL A 216 0.54 -28.55 32.26
C VAL A 216 0.34 -27.68 31.03
N THR A 217 0.22 -26.36 31.21
CA THR A 217 0.10 -25.43 30.09
C THR A 217 1.43 -25.34 29.35
N GLY A 218 1.49 -25.93 28.16
CA GLY A 218 2.55 -25.73 27.17
C GLY A 218 2.25 -24.52 26.29
N TYR A 219 3.31 -23.89 25.76
CA TYR A 219 3.20 -22.78 24.82
C TYR A 219 3.79 -23.17 23.48
N LEU A 220 2.96 -23.18 22.43
CA LEU A 220 3.39 -23.40 21.06
C LEU A 220 4.14 -22.16 20.57
N SER A 221 5.47 -22.22 20.55
CA SER A 221 6.29 -21.11 20.09
C SER A 221 6.14 -20.90 18.59
N THR A 222 5.79 -19.68 18.20
CA THR A 222 5.78 -19.20 16.81
C THR A 222 7.12 -18.55 16.43
N ASP A 223 7.37 -18.45 15.13
CA ASP A 223 8.53 -17.76 14.56
C ASP A 223 8.27 -16.25 14.36
N GLU A 224 9.36 -15.52 14.12
CA GLU A 224 9.33 -14.09 13.81
C GLU A 224 9.51 -13.84 12.31
N PHE A 225 8.61 -13.05 11.73
CA PHE A 225 8.59 -12.74 10.30
C PHE A 225 8.84 -11.27 10.04
N ASP A 226 9.57 -10.98 8.97
CA ASP A 226 9.83 -9.61 8.53
C ASP A 226 8.54 -8.94 8.03
N LEU A 227 8.50 -7.60 8.13
CA LEU A 227 7.47 -6.79 7.48
C LEU A 227 7.70 -6.73 5.96
N PRO A 228 6.67 -6.43 5.14
CA PRO A 228 6.79 -6.35 3.69
C PRO A 228 7.42 -5.00 3.30
N LEU A 229 8.73 -4.90 3.52
CA LEU A 229 9.55 -3.75 3.14
C LEU A 229 9.54 -3.61 1.62
N ILE A 230 9.25 -2.40 1.14
CA ILE A 230 9.27 -2.11 -0.30
C ILE A 230 9.97 -0.77 -0.58
N LEU A 231 10.90 -0.80 -1.53
CA LEU A 231 11.48 0.39 -2.12
C LEU A 231 10.76 0.67 -3.45
N ARG A 232 10.23 1.89 -3.61
CA ARG A 232 9.57 2.38 -4.81
C ARG A 232 10.34 3.56 -5.38
N VAL A 233 10.59 3.55 -6.69
CA VAL A 233 11.19 4.68 -7.42
C VAL A 233 10.32 4.98 -8.62
N GLY A 234 9.74 6.18 -8.65
CA GLY A 234 8.79 6.61 -9.65
C GLY A 234 9.26 7.79 -10.48
N ILE A 235 8.82 7.82 -11.73
CA ILE A 235 8.91 8.97 -12.62
C ILE A 235 7.55 9.23 -13.27
N SER A 236 7.20 10.50 -13.46
CA SER A 236 5.96 10.88 -14.13
C SER A 236 6.06 12.26 -14.77
N ASP A 237 5.16 12.57 -15.69
CA ASP A 237 5.05 13.91 -16.27
C ASP A 237 3.60 14.23 -16.62
N ASP A 238 3.29 15.52 -16.69
CA ASP A 238 1.97 16.05 -17.02
C ASP A 238 2.04 16.82 -18.35
N ILE A 239 1.43 16.27 -19.40
CA ILE A 239 1.39 16.83 -20.75
C ILE A 239 0.03 17.49 -20.96
N MET A 240 0.02 18.80 -21.22
CA MET A 240 -1.20 19.54 -21.52
C MET A 240 -1.56 19.42 -23.01
N ILE A 241 -2.82 19.05 -23.30
CA ILE A 241 -3.37 18.98 -24.65
C ILE A 241 -4.40 20.09 -24.82
N GLY A 242 -4.05 21.09 -25.62
CA GLY A 242 -4.87 22.29 -25.80
C GLY A 242 -4.97 23.09 -24.50
N LYS A 243 -6.15 23.66 -24.23
CA LYS A 243 -6.38 24.50 -23.04
C LYS A 243 -7.05 23.77 -21.89
N SER A 244 -7.63 22.60 -22.12
CA SER A 244 -8.54 21.96 -21.16
C SER A 244 -8.24 20.51 -20.81
N ASN A 245 -7.35 19.84 -21.54
CA ASN A 245 -7.12 18.41 -21.34
C ASN A 245 -5.69 18.17 -20.87
N ARG A 246 -5.49 17.14 -20.04
CA ARG A 246 -4.18 16.72 -19.52
C ARG A 246 -3.99 15.23 -19.74
N ILE A 247 -2.79 14.83 -20.14
CA ILE A 247 -2.33 13.44 -20.02
C ILE A 247 -1.24 13.40 -18.97
N THR A 248 -1.41 12.55 -17.97
CA THR A 248 -0.37 12.21 -17.00
C THR A 248 0.07 10.78 -17.25
N TRP A 249 1.37 10.54 -17.36
CA TRP A 249 1.91 9.18 -17.39
C TRP A 249 2.81 8.97 -16.17
N ALA A 250 2.87 7.74 -15.68
CA ALA A 250 3.69 7.36 -14.54
C ALA A 250 4.28 5.97 -14.73
N VAL A 251 5.52 5.79 -14.24
CA VAL A 251 6.23 4.51 -14.20
C VAL A 251 6.90 4.39 -12.85
N ASP A 252 6.66 3.29 -12.15
CA ASP A 252 7.28 2.97 -10.86
C ASP A 252 8.05 1.66 -10.95
N SER A 253 9.30 1.67 -10.48
CA SER A 253 10.08 0.47 -10.20
C SER A 253 9.91 0.11 -8.73
N ASN A 254 9.46 -1.10 -8.46
CA ASN A 254 9.18 -1.60 -7.13
C ASN A 254 10.15 -2.74 -6.79
N SER A 255 10.78 -2.67 -5.62
CA SER A 255 11.69 -3.69 -5.12
C SER A 255 11.27 -4.08 -3.70
N PRO A 256 10.43 -5.11 -3.56
CA PRO A 256 10.08 -5.66 -2.25
C PRO A 256 11.19 -6.56 -1.69
N ASN A 257 11.12 -6.88 -0.40
CA ASN A 257 12.04 -7.82 0.26
C ASN A 257 11.61 -9.29 0.15
N ASP A 258 10.40 -9.56 -0.36
CA ASP A 258 9.76 -10.87 -0.39
C ASP A 258 9.48 -11.41 -1.80
N ASN A 259 9.84 -10.66 -2.83
CA ASN A 259 9.64 -11.04 -4.21
C ASN A 259 10.64 -10.34 -5.15
N LYS A 260 10.64 -10.71 -6.42
CA LYS A 260 11.43 -10.02 -7.46
C LYS A 260 10.94 -8.59 -7.65
N SER A 261 11.87 -7.73 -8.05
CA SER A 261 11.53 -6.37 -8.47
C SER A 261 10.66 -6.39 -9.72
N TYR A 262 9.69 -5.48 -9.79
CA TYR A 262 8.73 -5.38 -10.88
C TYR A 262 8.45 -3.92 -11.23
N ILE A 263 7.81 -3.69 -12.38
CA ILE A 263 7.49 -2.35 -12.88
C ILE A 263 5.97 -2.15 -12.95
N ASN A 264 5.51 -0.99 -12.52
CA ASN A 264 4.13 -0.54 -12.68
C ASN A 264 4.10 0.61 -13.68
N THR A 265 3.07 0.66 -14.52
CA THR A 265 2.87 1.76 -15.48
C THR A 265 1.41 2.20 -15.50
N GLY A 266 1.17 3.50 -15.69
CA GLY A 266 -0.18 4.04 -15.74
C GLY A 266 -0.28 5.33 -16.55
N ILE A 267 -1.48 5.56 -17.10
CA ILE A 267 -1.84 6.76 -17.85
C ILE A 267 -3.18 7.30 -17.32
N GLU A 268 -3.23 8.59 -17.03
CA GLU A 268 -4.42 9.34 -16.62
C GLU A 268 -4.74 10.41 -17.69
N LEU A 269 -5.95 10.37 -18.24
CA LEU A 269 -6.47 11.37 -19.17
C LEU A 269 -7.51 12.22 -18.45
N GLY A 270 -7.15 13.47 -18.16
CA GLY A 270 -8.05 14.50 -17.64
C GLY A 270 -8.73 15.25 -18.79
N LEU A 271 -10.06 15.25 -18.80
CA LEU A 271 -10.90 15.92 -19.79
C LEU A 271 -11.62 17.10 -19.13
N MET A 272 -11.80 18.19 -19.89
CA MET A 272 -12.62 19.34 -19.47
C MET A 272 -12.17 19.94 -18.12
N ASN A 273 -10.87 20.25 -17.99
CA ASN A 273 -10.24 20.73 -16.75
C ASN A 273 -10.39 19.74 -15.59
N ASP A 274 -10.11 18.46 -15.85
CA ASP A 274 -10.20 17.34 -14.89
C ASP A 274 -11.61 17.06 -14.34
N LEU A 275 -12.68 17.59 -14.95
CA LEU A 275 -14.06 17.27 -14.55
C LEU A 275 -14.33 15.77 -14.69
N LEU A 276 -13.88 15.17 -15.79
CA LEU A 276 -13.89 13.73 -16.04
C LEU A 276 -12.47 13.25 -16.22
N VAL A 277 -12.12 12.16 -15.53
CA VAL A 277 -10.79 11.56 -15.60
C VAL A 277 -10.91 10.09 -15.92
N LEU A 278 -10.17 9.63 -16.92
CA LEU A 278 -10.07 8.23 -17.30
C LEU A 278 -8.66 7.72 -17.01
N ARG A 279 -8.54 6.48 -16.56
CA ARG A 279 -7.27 5.86 -16.17
C ARG A 279 -7.15 4.46 -16.70
N SER A 280 -5.95 4.09 -17.07
CA SER A 280 -5.57 2.73 -17.38
C SER A 280 -4.15 2.48 -16.89
N GLY A 281 -3.90 1.27 -16.41
CA GLY A 281 -2.60 0.89 -15.90
C GLY A 281 -2.37 -0.61 -15.90
N VAL A 282 -1.10 -0.94 -15.73
CA VAL A 282 -0.57 -2.30 -15.79
C VAL A 282 0.39 -2.45 -14.61
N ASN A 283 0.05 -3.35 -13.69
CA ASN A 283 0.76 -3.58 -12.43
C ASN A 283 1.76 -4.74 -12.60
N SER A 284 2.88 -4.80 -11.86
CA SER A 284 3.70 -6.01 -11.74
C SER A 284 4.28 -6.56 -13.04
N LEU A 285 4.65 -5.70 -13.99
CA LEU A 285 5.38 -6.08 -15.20
C LEU A 285 6.73 -6.70 -14.83
N PHE A 286 7.15 -7.72 -15.59
CA PHE A 286 8.38 -8.51 -15.40
C PHE A 286 8.40 -9.40 -14.15
N LEU A 287 7.28 -9.50 -13.44
CA LEU A 287 7.09 -10.52 -12.41
C LEU A 287 6.61 -11.82 -13.06
N ASP A 288 7.27 -12.95 -12.78
CA ASP A 288 6.95 -14.24 -13.42
C ASP A 288 5.56 -14.76 -13.01
N ASN A 289 5.17 -14.61 -11.74
CA ASN A 289 3.89 -15.06 -11.17
C ASN A 289 2.98 -13.87 -10.89
N ARG A 290 2.63 -13.14 -11.94
CA ARG A 290 1.91 -11.88 -11.85
C ARG A 290 0.41 -12.11 -11.75
N GLU A 291 -0.14 -11.93 -10.54
CA GLU A 291 -1.58 -12.03 -10.35
C GLU A 291 -2.36 -10.79 -10.87
N ARG A 292 -1.81 -9.57 -10.71
CA ARG A 292 -2.49 -8.32 -11.10
C ARG A 292 -2.22 -7.97 -12.56
N GLU A 293 -3.25 -7.97 -13.41
CA GLU A 293 -3.10 -7.75 -14.85
C GLU A 293 -3.40 -6.31 -15.29
N PHE A 294 -4.67 -5.96 -15.43
CA PHE A 294 -5.07 -4.67 -15.98
C PHE A 294 -5.95 -3.95 -15.00
N SER A 295 -5.72 -2.65 -14.87
CA SER A 295 -6.53 -1.78 -14.05
C SER A 295 -7.10 -0.67 -14.90
N TYR A 296 -8.37 -0.33 -14.67
CA TYR A 296 -9.00 0.82 -15.28
C TYR A 296 -9.75 1.61 -14.22
N GLY A 297 -9.79 2.92 -14.41
CA GLY A 297 -10.46 3.81 -13.46
C GLY A 297 -11.17 4.97 -14.14
N VAL A 298 -12.23 5.43 -13.48
CA VAL A 298 -12.95 6.65 -13.82
C VAL A 298 -13.01 7.54 -12.59
N GLY A 299 -12.90 8.85 -12.79
CA GLY A 299 -13.02 9.83 -11.73
C GLY A 299 -13.86 11.01 -12.18
N ILE A 300 -14.65 11.54 -11.27
CA ILE A 300 -15.37 12.81 -11.45
C ILE A 300 -14.86 13.77 -10.39
N ARG A 301 -14.54 15.00 -10.79
CA ARG A 301 -14.14 16.08 -9.88
C ARG A 301 -15.12 17.23 -9.96
N SER A 302 -15.21 17.99 -8.88
CA SER A 302 -15.91 19.28 -8.89
C SER A 302 -15.23 20.27 -9.85
N PRO A 303 -15.98 21.17 -10.50
CA PRO A 303 -15.40 22.20 -11.35
C PRO A 303 -14.36 23.06 -10.61
N SER A 304 -13.27 23.41 -11.30
CA SER A 304 -12.11 24.11 -10.74
C SER A 304 -12.39 25.52 -10.17
N PHE A 305 -13.58 26.09 -10.41
CA PHE A 305 -13.99 27.38 -9.85
C PHE A 305 -14.51 27.27 -8.41
N MET A 306 -14.83 26.07 -7.93
CA MET A 306 -15.22 25.87 -6.53
C MET A 306 -14.00 25.94 -5.62
N LYS A 307 -14.16 26.56 -4.44
CA LYS A 307 -13.09 26.65 -3.43
C LYS A 307 -12.74 25.30 -2.79
N GLN A 308 -13.64 24.32 -2.91
CA GLN A 308 -13.48 22.98 -2.39
C GLN A 308 -13.40 22.02 -3.57
N GLU A 309 -12.35 21.21 -3.63
CA GLU A 309 -12.21 20.15 -4.62
C GLU A 309 -12.81 18.87 -4.04
N LEU A 310 -14.00 18.49 -4.52
CA LEU A 310 -14.56 17.16 -4.28
C LEU A 310 -14.18 16.25 -5.44
N TYR A 311 -13.83 15.00 -5.12
CA TYR A 311 -13.62 13.98 -6.13
C TYR A 311 -14.14 12.63 -5.68
N ILE A 312 -14.67 11.89 -6.64
CA ILE A 312 -15.08 10.50 -6.50
C ILE A 312 -14.37 9.72 -7.59
N ASN A 313 -13.73 8.62 -7.22
CA ASN A 313 -13.07 7.72 -8.16
C ASN A 313 -13.62 6.31 -7.97
N TYR A 314 -13.67 5.58 -9.08
CA TYR A 314 -13.97 4.16 -9.11
C TYR A 314 -12.89 3.49 -9.96
N CYS A 315 -12.44 2.31 -9.55
CA CYS A 315 -11.60 1.47 -10.38
C CYS A 315 -12.01 0.01 -10.31
N PHE A 316 -11.64 -0.72 -11.35
CA PHE A 316 -11.65 -2.17 -11.36
C PHE A 316 -10.25 -2.68 -11.75
N GLU A 317 -9.81 -3.74 -11.10
CA GLU A 317 -8.55 -4.43 -11.37
C GLU A 317 -8.84 -5.90 -11.67
N VAL A 318 -8.26 -6.41 -12.75
CA VAL A 318 -8.38 -7.80 -13.19
C VAL A 318 -7.22 -8.61 -12.63
N LEU A 319 -7.54 -9.75 -12.02
CA LEU A 319 -6.61 -10.73 -11.50
C LEU A 319 -6.64 -12.00 -12.37
N GLU A 320 -5.48 -12.63 -12.56
CA GLU A 320 -5.35 -13.81 -13.44
C GLU A 320 -6.20 -15.00 -12.94
N HIS A 321 -6.18 -15.27 -11.63
CA HIS A 321 -6.84 -16.42 -11.03
C HIS A 321 -8.02 -16.06 -10.12
N LEU A 322 -8.01 -14.86 -9.54
CA LEU A 322 -8.94 -14.46 -8.47
C LEU A 322 -10.12 -13.59 -8.93
N GLY A 323 -10.32 -13.45 -10.25
CA GLY A 323 -11.42 -12.67 -10.82
C GLY A 323 -11.10 -11.18 -10.87
N ASP A 324 -12.06 -10.33 -10.56
CA ASP A 324 -11.89 -8.88 -10.54
C ASP A 324 -12.19 -8.28 -9.17
N THR A 325 -11.53 -7.16 -8.89
CA THR A 325 -11.73 -6.40 -7.64
C THR A 325 -12.17 -4.98 -7.96
N HIS A 326 -12.96 -4.40 -7.07
CA HIS A 326 -13.53 -3.07 -7.26
C HIS A 326 -13.19 -2.17 -6.07
N GLN A 327 -12.80 -0.94 -6.36
CA GLN A 327 -12.55 0.07 -5.32
C GLN A 327 -13.27 1.37 -5.64
N ILE A 328 -13.88 1.95 -4.61
CA ILE A 328 -14.44 3.29 -4.65
C ILE A 328 -13.71 4.19 -3.65
N SER A 329 -13.38 5.40 -4.09
CA SER A 329 -12.77 6.40 -3.22
C SER A 329 -13.42 7.76 -3.37
N MET A 330 -13.43 8.49 -2.25
CA MET A 330 -13.95 9.85 -2.18
C MET A 330 -12.98 10.70 -1.40
N GLY A 331 -12.82 11.95 -1.82
CA GLY A 331 -12.09 12.92 -1.04
C GLY A 331 -12.55 14.34 -1.24
N ILE A 332 -12.17 15.16 -0.27
CA ILE A 332 -12.43 16.60 -0.23
C ILE A 332 -11.12 17.30 0.08
N SER A 333 -10.77 18.30 -0.73
CA SER A 333 -9.60 19.16 -0.49
C SER A 333 -10.02 20.63 -0.41
N TYR A 334 -9.52 21.37 0.58
CA TYR A 334 -9.87 22.77 0.82
C TYR A 334 -8.83 23.52 1.66
#